data_AF-A0A7C6SZF6-F1
#
_entry.id   AF-A0A7C6SZF6-F1
#
_cell.length_a   1.000
_cell.length_b   1.000
_cell.length_c   1.000
_cell.angle_alpha   90.00
_cell.angle_beta   90.00
_cell.angle_gamma   90.00
#
_symmetry.space_group_name_H-M   'P 1'
#
loop_
_entity.id
_entity.type
_entity.pdbx_description
1 polymer ?
#
loop_
_entity_poly.entity_id
_entity_poly.type
_entity_poly.pdbx_seq_one_letter_code
_entity_poly.pdbx_strand_id
1 'polypeptide(L)'
;MRFPGEDGGIWYHGSDKVFNVLREGSTITQWRELAEAFSHQPIILSYDDDGKIDHNGTKKGYLYIIDEPVQIGVDVYQHPRTTMNPGLEFLTRRPLAVRLIREL
;
A
#
# COMPACT_ATOMS: atom_id res chain seq x y z
N MET A 1 13.02 -11.13 7.86
CA MET A 1 12.22 -9.94 7.49
C MET A 1 12.56 -9.64 6.04
N ARG A 2 11.61 -9.75 5.09
CA ARG A 2 11.85 -9.28 3.72
C ARG A 2 11.84 -7.75 3.77
N PHE A 3 12.90 -7.11 3.27
CA PHE A 3 12.96 -5.66 3.22
C PHE A 3 11.99 -5.16 2.14
N PRO A 4 11.10 -4.21 2.44
CA PRO A 4 10.24 -3.57 1.44
C PRO A 4 11.10 -2.85 0.38
N GLY A 5 10.76 -3.02 -0.89
CA GLY A 5 11.43 -2.39 -2.03
C GLY A 5 12.25 -3.31 -2.94
N GLU A 6 12.00 -4.62 -2.92
CA GLU A 6 12.59 -5.55 -3.89
C GLU A 6 11.63 -5.82 -5.06
N ASP A 7 12.17 -5.94 -6.27
CA ASP A 7 11.41 -6.37 -7.44
C ASP A 7 10.86 -7.79 -7.23
N GLY A 8 9.63 -8.05 -7.70
CA GLY A 8 8.98 -9.35 -7.61
C GLY A 8 8.30 -9.68 -6.27
N GLY A 9 8.27 -8.75 -5.31
CA GLY A 9 7.46 -8.87 -4.09
C GLY A 9 5.95 -8.69 -4.34
N ILE A 10 5.11 -9.20 -3.42
CA ILE A 10 3.66 -8.95 -3.45
C ILE A 10 3.41 -7.51 -3.02
N TRP A 11 2.62 -6.79 -3.81
CA TRP A 11 2.21 -5.43 -3.53
C TRP A 11 0.78 -5.39 -3.03
N TYR A 12 0.54 -4.55 -2.02
CA TYR A 12 -0.74 -4.37 -1.37
C TYR A 12 -1.23 -2.94 -1.52
N HIS A 13 -2.56 -2.80 -1.54
CA HIS A 13 -3.25 -1.52 -1.48
C HIS A 13 -4.42 -1.61 -0.51
N GLY A 14 -4.61 -0.56 0.30
CA GLY A 14 -5.75 -0.42 1.20
C GLY A 14 -6.69 0.68 0.73
N SER A 15 -7.99 0.41 0.69
CA SER A 15 -9.01 1.41 0.37
C SER A 15 -10.31 1.20 1.14
N ASP A 16 -11.10 2.26 1.28
CA ASP A 16 -12.48 2.21 1.78
C ASP A 16 -13.51 1.89 0.68
N LYS A 17 -13.04 1.61 -0.55
CA LYS A 17 -13.88 1.39 -1.74
C LYS A 17 -13.59 0.03 -2.39
N VAL A 18 -14.57 -0.45 -3.16
CA VAL A 18 -14.48 -1.67 -3.97
C VAL A 18 -14.23 -1.34 -5.44
N PHE A 19 -13.17 -1.91 -6.00
CA PHE A 19 -12.77 -1.75 -7.40
C PHE A 19 -11.83 -2.88 -7.86
N ASN A 20 -11.59 -2.95 -9.16
CA ASN A 20 -10.70 -3.94 -9.80
C ASN A 20 -9.51 -3.29 -10.52
N VAL A 21 -9.47 -1.95 -10.62
CA VAL A 21 -8.36 -1.19 -11.20
C VAL A 21 -8.00 -0.06 -10.26
N LEU A 22 -6.75 -0.07 -9.81
CA LEU A 22 -6.13 1.02 -9.06
C LEU A 22 -5.69 2.12 -10.03
N ARG A 23 -5.97 3.37 -9.69
CA ARG A 23 -5.60 4.52 -10.53
C ARG A 23 -4.13 4.87 -10.37
N GLU A 24 -3.54 5.45 -11.42
CA GLU A 24 -2.23 6.12 -11.33
C GLU A 24 -2.20 7.12 -10.18
N GLY A 25 -1.04 7.26 -9.53
CA GLY A 25 -0.85 8.14 -8.37
C GLY A 25 -1.41 7.56 -7.07
N SER A 26 -1.89 6.31 -7.07
CA SER A 26 -2.29 5.64 -5.83
C SER A 26 -1.07 5.06 -5.09
N THR A 27 -1.14 5.05 -3.76
CA THR A 27 -0.12 4.47 -2.89
C THR A 27 -0.25 2.95 -2.80
N ILE A 28 0.87 2.25 -2.89
CA ILE A 28 0.98 0.80 -2.64
C ILE A 28 2.19 0.51 -1.76
N THR A 29 2.19 -0.65 -1.11
CA THR A 29 3.28 -1.08 -0.22
C THR A 29 3.47 -2.59 -0.27
N GLN A 30 4.69 -3.07 -0.03
CA GLN A 30 4.94 -4.49 0.19
C GLN A 30 4.68 -4.93 1.64
N TRP A 31 4.41 -3.97 2.54
CA TRP A 31 4.05 -4.24 3.92
C TRP A 31 2.53 -4.37 4.05
N ARG A 32 2.05 -5.61 4.19
CA ARG A 32 0.62 -5.92 4.25
C ARG A 32 -0.11 -5.15 5.34
N GLU A 33 0.37 -5.20 6.59
CA GLU A 33 -0.28 -4.59 7.75
C GLU A 33 -0.40 -3.06 7.58
N LEU A 34 0.58 -2.44 6.90
CA LEU A 34 0.53 -1.03 6.56
C LEU A 34 -0.60 -0.72 5.56
N ALA A 35 -0.78 -1.56 4.53
CA ALA A 35 -1.91 -1.43 3.62
C ALA A 35 -3.25 -1.67 4.35
N GLU A 36 -3.32 -2.63 5.27
CA GLU A 36 -4.52 -2.85 6.11
C GLU A 36 -4.86 -1.58 6.90
N ALA A 37 -3.88 -0.96 7.56
CA ALA A 37 -4.08 0.29 8.31
C ALA A 37 -4.51 1.47 7.41
N PHE A 38 -3.90 1.64 6.24
CA PHE A 38 -4.30 2.69 5.28
C PHE A 38 -5.73 2.52 4.75
N SER A 39 -6.24 1.28 4.68
CA SER A 39 -7.58 1.00 4.17
C SER A 39 -8.69 1.73 4.96
N HIS A 40 -8.44 1.99 6.24
CA HIS A 40 -9.37 2.66 7.15
C HIS A 40 -9.42 4.19 7.00
N GLN A 41 -8.72 4.76 5.99
CA GLN A 41 -8.60 6.19 5.71
C GLN A 41 -8.17 7.01 6.96
N PRO A 42 -7.03 6.66 7.59
CA PRO A 42 -6.53 7.41 8.73
C PRO A 42 -6.13 8.83 8.33
N ILE A 43 -6.34 9.77 9.26
CA ILE A 43 -5.72 11.10 9.20
C ILE A 43 -4.28 11.02 9.71
N ILE A 44 -4.06 10.17 10.72
CA ILE A 44 -2.76 9.95 11.37
C ILE A 44 -2.49 8.44 11.38
N LEU A 45 -1.32 8.07 10.89
CA LEU A 45 -0.78 6.72 10.94
C LEU A 45 0.72 6.80 11.26
N SER A 46 1.16 5.97 12.20
CA SER A 46 2.56 5.83 12.59
C SER A 46 2.90 4.37 12.88
N TYR A 47 4.19 4.06 12.95
CA TYR A 47 4.67 2.79 13.47
C TYR A 47 5.88 3.01 14.39
N ASP A 48 6.08 2.14 15.36
CA ASP A 48 7.25 2.15 16.25
C ASP A 48 8.41 1.30 15.69
N ASP A 49 9.53 1.26 16.42
CA ASP A 49 10.74 0.54 16.01
C ASP A 49 10.53 -0.99 15.91
N ASP A 50 9.50 -1.53 16.57
CA ASP A 50 9.09 -2.94 16.50
C ASP A 50 8.13 -3.21 15.33
N GLY A 51 7.76 -2.18 14.57
CA GLY A 51 6.82 -2.25 13.46
C GLY A 51 5.36 -2.34 13.89
N LYS A 52 5.03 -2.01 15.14
CA LYS A 52 3.63 -1.92 15.58
C LYS A 52 3.01 -0.66 14.98
N ILE A 53 1.89 -0.83 14.29
CA ILE A 53 1.19 0.25 13.61
C ILE A 53 0.06 0.81 14.51
N ASP A 54 0.02 2.13 14.63
CA ASP A 54 -1.06 2.88 15.28
C ASP A 54 -1.68 3.85 14.28
N HIS A 55 -3.01 3.88 14.21
CA HIS A 55 -3.74 4.78 13.31
C HIS A 55 -5.11 5.18 13.86
N ASN A 56 -5.65 6.31 13.38
CA ASN A 56 -6.98 6.81 13.77
C ASN A 56 -8.08 6.63 12.71
N GLY A 57 -7.80 5.87 11.64
CA GLY A 57 -8.79 5.51 10.62
C GLY A 57 -9.96 4.71 11.18
N THR A 58 -11.16 4.95 10.66
CA THR A 58 -12.43 4.33 11.12
C THR A 58 -13.32 3.84 9.98
N LYS A 59 -12.92 4.08 8.72
CA LYS A 59 -13.69 3.59 7.58
C LYS A 59 -13.61 2.07 7.50
N LYS A 60 -14.63 1.43 6.96
CA LYS A 60 -14.58 0.02 6.59
C LYS A 60 -13.44 -0.17 5.58
N GLY A 61 -12.58 -1.14 5.83
CA GLY A 61 -11.37 -1.35 5.05
C GLY A 61 -11.50 -2.49 4.04
N TYR A 62 -10.82 -2.37 2.92
CA TYR A 62 -10.64 -3.44 1.95
C TYR A 62 -9.17 -3.54 1.58
N LEU A 63 -8.64 -4.76 1.63
CA LEU A 63 -7.27 -5.07 1.28
C LEU A 63 -7.21 -5.72 -0.10
N TYR A 64 -6.33 -5.17 -0.94
CA TYR A 64 -6.07 -5.64 -2.29
C TYR A 64 -4.63 -6.11 -2.43
N ILE A 65 -4.41 -7.01 -3.38
CA ILE A 65 -3.11 -7.19 -4.01
C ILE A 65 -3.10 -6.57 -5.40
N ILE A 66 -1.93 -6.18 -5.89
CA ILE A 66 -1.73 -5.93 -7.32
C ILE A 66 -1.69 -7.27 -8.05
N ASP A 67 -2.59 -7.48 -9.01
CA ASP A 67 -2.81 -8.76 -9.70
C ASP A 67 -2.10 -8.80 -11.06
N GLU A 68 -0.94 -8.13 -11.13
CA GLU A 68 -0.06 -8.09 -12.29
C GLU A 68 1.39 -7.78 -11.87
N PRO A 69 2.41 -8.05 -12.72
CA PRO A 69 3.79 -7.69 -12.42
C PRO A 69 3.98 -6.18 -12.22
N VAL A 70 4.81 -5.82 -11.25
CA VAL A 70 5.17 -4.43 -10.93
C VAL A 70 6.67 -4.31 -10.88
N GLN A 71 7.22 -3.38 -11.68
CA GLN A 71 8.64 -3.05 -11.71
C GLN A 71 8.88 -1.67 -11.08
N ILE A 72 9.82 -1.62 -10.12
CA ILE A 72 10.23 -0.36 -9.50
C ILE A 72 10.97 0.51 -10.52
N GLY A 73 10.68 1.81 -10.52
CA GLY A 73 11.28 2.77 -11.45
C GLY A 73 10.64 2.79 -12.84
N VAL A 74 9.72 1.86 -13.13
CA VAL A 74 8.91 1.84 -14.36
C VAL A 74 7.44 2.05 -14.01
N ASP A 75 6.85 1.12 -13.26
CA ASP A 75 5.43 1.14 -12.89
C ASP A 75 5.16 1.91 -11.60
N VAL A 76 6.15 1.95 -10.70
CA VAL A 76 6.04 2.57 -9.38
C VAL A 76 7.30 3.32 -9.00
N TYR A 77 7.18 4.28 -8.09
CA TYR A 77 8.32 5.04 -7.57
C TYR A 77 8.12 5.38 -6.10
N GLN A 78 9.22 5.56 -5.38
CA GLN A 78 9.19 5.94 -3.96
C GLN A 78 8.28 7.15 -3.77
N HIS A 79 7.36 7.07 -2.81
CA HIS A 79 6.47 8.18 -2.49
C HIS A 79 7.32 9.40 -2.09
N PRO A 80 7.32 10.51 -2.86
CA PRO A 80 8.32 11.57 -2.73
C PRO A 80 8.13 12.45 -1.49
N ARG A 81 6.97 12.35 -0.84
CA ARG A 81 6.59 13.17 0.32
C ARG A 81 6.20 12.32 1.53
N THR A 82 6.63 11.06 1.59
CA THR A 82 6.38 10.23 2.77
C THR A 82 7.34 10.60 3.90
N THR A 83 6.84 10.52 5.14
CA THR A 83 7.66 10.57 6.35
C THR A 83 8.09 9.17 6.82
N MET A 84 7.60 8.11 6.16
CA MET A 84 7.98 6.73 6.43
C MET A 84 9.35 6.39 5.85
N ASN A 85 9.93 5.29 6.32
CA ASN A 85 11.22 4.81 5.82
C ASN A 85 11.18 4.57 4.29
N PRO A 86 12.30 4.82 3.59
CA PRO A 86 12.44 4.46 2.18
C PRO A 86 12.08 2.98 1.94
N GLY A 87 11.39 2.70 0.84
CA GLY A 87 10.91 1.37 0.49
C GLY A 87 9.55 0.98 1.07
N LEU A 88 8.96 1.79 1.97
CA LEU A 88 7.66 1.45 2.57
C LEU A 88 6.47 1.85 1.72
N GLU A 89 6.53 3.02 1.08
CA GLU A 89 5.43 3.56 0.29
C GLU A 89 5.89 3.92 -1.12
N PHE A 90 5.13 3.43 -2.10
CA PHE A 90 5.35 3.71 -3.50
C PHE A 90 4.08 4.28 -4.13
N LEU A 91 4.24 5.19 -5.09
CA LEU A 91 3.17 5.68 -5.94
C LEU A 91 3.21 4.96 -7.29
N THR A 92 2.02 4.64 -7.81
CA THR A 92 1.83 4.08 -9.15
C THR A 92 2.00 5.14 -10.24
N ARG A 93 2.58 4.76 -11.39
CA ARG A 93 2.77 5.60 -12.61
C ARG A 93 1.82 5.27 -13.74
N ARG A 94 0.98 4.26 -13.53
CA ARG A 94 -0.06 3.84 -14.45
C ARG A 94 -1.18 3.15 -13.67
N PRO A 95 -2.35 2.95 -14.28
CA PRO A 95 -3.36 2.06 -13.70
C PRO A 95 -2.84 0.64 -13.55
N LEU A 96 -3.20 -0.02 -12.44
CA LEU A 96 -2.83 -1.40 -12.13
C LEU A 96 -4.08 -2.22 -11.80
N ALA A 97 -4.18 -3.44 -12.34
CA ALA A 97 -5.17 -4.42 -11.97
C ALA A 97 -4.98 -4.85 -10.51
N VAL A 98 -6.09 -4.94 -9.78
CA VAL A 98 -6.09 -5.36 -8.38
C VAL A 98 -7.10 -6.46 -8.14
N ARG A 99 -6.80 -7.29 -7.14
CA ARG A 99 -7.70 -8.32 -6.64
C ARG A 99 -7.94 -8.11 -5.16
N LEU A 100 -9.22 -8.00 -4.79
CA LEU A 100 -9.64 -7.96 -3.39
C LEU A 100 -9.30 -9.29 -2.72
N ILE A 101 -8.63 -9.23 -1.58
CA ILE A 101 -8.25 -10.43 -0.81
C ILE A 101 -8.87 -10.47 0.59
N ARG A 102 -9.31 -9.32 1.14
CA ARG A 102 -9.91 -9.26 2.48
C ARG A 102 -10.77 -8.02 2.68
N GLU A 103 -11.85 -8.18 3.45
CA GLU A 103 -12.64 -7.12 4.06
C GLU A 103 -12.22 -6.95 5.53
N LEU A 104 -12.08 -5.71 6.00
CA LEU A 104 -11.51 -5.31 7.30
C LEU A 104 -12.46 -4.41 8.11
#